data_AF-A0A0M8WF82-F1
#
_entry.id   AF-A0A0M8WF82-F1
#
_cell.length_a   1.000
_cell.length_b   1.000
_cell.length_c   1.000
_cell.angle_alpha   90.00
_cell.angle_beta   90.00
_cell.angle_gamma   90.00
#
_symmetry.space_group_name_H-M   'P 1'
#
loop_
_entity.id
_entity.type
_entity.pdbx_description
1 polymer ?
#
loop_
_entity_poly.entity_id
_entity_poly.type
_entity_poly.pdbx_seq_one_letter_code
_entity_poly.pdbx_strand_id
1 'polypeptide(L)'
;MTVNDDTHAAPQASSEVDWIGQFRTHIEAAYPQVFLRVARSTVPRRDTERAHVIVDAIKVDRSARKQGLARAVLTELCAQADRHGDTLSATPNPVRQGEWTADPRRWARFLTTELGFVSNRSRRGRDYSINETHYRRPTPAATEAGQ
;
A
#
# COMPACT_ATOMS: atom_id res chain seq x y z
N MET A 1 35.55 42.18 8.58
CA MET A 1 34.49 41.73 9.49
C MET A 1 33.69 40.69 8.73
N THR A 2 33.42 39.58 9.38
CA THR A 2 33.19 38.24 8.83
C THR A 2 31.86 38.09 8.09
N VAL A 3 31.91 37.27 7.04
CA VAL A 3 30.84 36.65 6.26
C VAL A 3 29.71 36.04 7.10
N ASN A 4 28.46 36.11 6.63
CA ASN A 4 27.77 34.95 6.06
C ASN A 4 26.34 35.29 5.59
N ASP A 5 26.12 34.93 4.34
CA ASP A 5 24.89 34.96 3.56
C ASP A 5 24.12 33.68 3.92
N ASP A 6 23.23 33.75 4.92
CA ASP A 6 22.32 32.64 5.25
C ASP A 6 21.12 32.65 4.30
N THR A 7 21.40 32.39 3.02
CA THR A 7 20.40 31.90 2.09
C THR A 7 20.05 30.48 2.53
N HIS A 8 18.97 30.34 3.30
CA HIS A 8 18.31 29.05 3.53
C HIS A 8 17.88 28.46 2.19
N ALA A 9 18.76 27.67 1.59
CA ALA A 9 18.40 26.75 0.52
C ALA A 9 17.31 25.82 1.08
N ALA A 10 16.09 26.00 0.60
CA ALA A 10 15.01 25.03 0.82
C ALA A 10 15.55 23.64 0.46
N PRO A 11 15.34 22.61 1.30
CA PRO A 11 15.76 21.26 0.95
C PRO A 11 15.13 20.91 -0.38
N GLN A 12 15.98 20.68 -1.39
CA GLN A 12 15.55 20.27 -2.71
C GLN A 12 14.72 19.00 -2.51
N ALA A 13 13.44 19.06 -2.88
CA ALA A 13 12.59 17.90 -3.00
C ALA A 13 13.25 17.00 -4.06
N SER A 14 14.10 16.08 -3.58
CA SER A 14 14.63 14.99 -4.37
C SER A 14 13.47 14.43 -5.17
N SER A 15 13.62 14.40 -6.49
CA SER A 15 12.64 13.87 -7.44
C SER A 15 12.21 12.49 -6.96
N GLU A 16 11.11 12.45 -6.21
CA GLU A 16 10.57 11.23 -5.66
C GLU A 16 10.04 10.49 -6.87
N VAL A 17 10.82 9.54 -7.36
CA VAL A 17 10.44 8.69 -8.49
C VAL A 17 9.02 8.20 -8.18
N ASP A 18 8.07 8.46 -9.09
CA ASP A 18 6.70 7.97 -8.97
C ASP A 18 6.70 6.45 -9.16
N TRP A 19 7.17 5.76 -8.14
CA TRP A 19 7.30 4.32 -8.11
C TRP A 19 5.93 3.66 -8.19
N ILE A 20 4.87 4.34 -7.75
CA ILE A 20 3.50 3.85 -7.85
C ILE A 20 3.07 3.83 -9.31
N GLY A 21 3.35 4.89 -10.07
CA GLY A 21 3.16 4.94 -11.52
C GLY A 21 3.92 3.81 -12.22
N GLN A 22 5.22 3.66 -11.93
CA GLN A 22 6.05 2.60 -12.51
C GLN A 22 5.56 1.19 -12.15
N PHE A 23 5.19 0.98 -10.88
CA PHE A 23 4.65 -0.29 -10.40
C PHE A 23 3.36 -0.65 -11.13
N ARG A 24 2.45 0.31 -11.33
CA ARG A 24 1.22 0.07 -12.09
C ARG A 24 1.51 -0.37 -13.52
N THR A 25 2.38 0.35 -14.23
CA THR A 25 2.79 -0.03 -15.59
C THR A 25 3.43 -1.41 -15.63
N HIS A 26 4.25 -1.75 -14.63
CA HIS A 26 4.85 -3.08 -14.51
C HIS A 26 3.79 -4.17 -14.32
N ILE A 27 2.85 -3.99 -13.39
CA ILE A 27 1.79 -4.97 -13.11
C ILE A 27 0.86 -5.14 -14.31
N GLU A 28 0.50 -4.06 -15.01
CA GLU A 28 -0.31 -4.11 -16.23
C GLU A 28 0.37 -4.93 -17.34
N ALA A 29 1.71 -4.85 -17.45
CA ALA A 29 2.49 -5.62 -18.41
C ALA A 29 2.72 -7.08 -17.98
N ALA A 30 3.06 -7.33 -16.72
CA ALA A 30 3.40 -8.66 -16.19
C ALA A 30 2.17 -9.53 -15.88
N TYR A 31 1.07 -8.89 -15.48
CA TYR A 31 -0.17 -9.53 -15.04
C TYR A 31 -1.38 -8.91 -15.73
N PRO A 32 -1.52 -9.05 -17.07
CA PRO A 32 -2.61 -8.39 -17.81
C PRO A 32 -4.01 -8.87 -17.38
N GLN A 33 -4.10 -10.00 -16.67
CA GLN A 33 -5.35 -10.53 -16.10
C GLN A 33 -5.70 -9.94 -14.72
N VAL A 34 -4.86 -9.04 -14.19
CA VAL A 34 -5.02 -8.42 -12.88
C VAL A 34 -5.30 -6.94 -13.05
N PHE A 35 -6.45 -6.51 -12.56
CA PHE A 35 -6.77 -5.09 -12.39
C PHE A 35 -6.35 -4.67 -10.98
N LEU A 36 -5.43 -3.71 -10.87
CA LEU A 36 -5.00 -3.10 -9.62
C LEU A 36 -5.30 -1.61 -9.63
N ARG A 37 -6.01 -1.14 -8.59
CA ARG A 37 -6.16 0.29 -8.31
C ARG A 37 -5.40 0.61 -7.01
N VAL A 38 -4.35 1.40 -7.15
CA VAL A 38 -3.48 1.87 -6.08
C VAL A 38 -3.30 3.38 -6.21
N ALA A 39 -3.32 4.10 -5.09
CA ALA A 39 -3.19 5.54 -5.05
C ALA A 39 -2.31 5.99 -3.88
N ARG A 40 -1.68 7.16 -4.03
CA ARG A 40 -0.99 7.84 -2.93
C ARG A 40 -1.99 8.76 -2.22
N SER A 41 -2.10 8.62 -0.90
CA SER A 41 -2.87 9.54 -0.07
C SER A 41 -2.12 10.86 0.05
N THR A 42 -2.80 11.96 -0.26
CA THR A 42 -2.32 13.32 0.00
C THR A 42 -2.62 13.77 1.43
N VAL A 43 -3.46 13.03 2.16
CA VAL A 43 -3.83 13.33 3.54
C VAL A 43 -2.88 12.57 4.49
N PRO A 44 -2.08 13.27 5.30
CA PRO A 44 -1.28 12.63 6.34
C PRO A 44 -2.23 12.07 7.41
N ARG A 45 -2.25 10.75 7.59
CA ARG A 45 -2.91 10.14 8.75
C ARG A 45 -1.89 10.13 9.90
N ARG A 46 -2.33 10.60 11.09
CA ARG A 46 -1.53 10.84 12.30
C ARG A 46 -0.36 9.85 12.48
N ASP A 47 0.82 10.41 12.76
CA ASP A 47 2.06 9.78 13.26
C ASP A 47 3.05 9.06 12.33
N THR A 48 3.02 9.26 11.00
CA THR A 48 4.17 8.85 10.18
C THR A 48 4.42 9.83 9.04
N GLU A 49 5.59 10.48 9.05
CA GLU A 49 6.09 11.48 8.08
C GLU A 49 6.40 10.91 6.67
N ARG A 50 5.74 9.81 6.26
CA ARG A 50 5.98 9.16 4.95
C ARG A 50 4.69 8.94 4.19
N ALA A 51 4.81 8.77 2.87
CA ALA A 51 3.65 8.66 2.01
C ALA A 51 2.84 7.40 2.33
N HIS A 52 1.52 7.55 2.24
CA HIS A 52 0.56 6.51 2.57
C HIS A 52 -0.08 5.99 1.29
N VAL A 53 0.23 4.74 0.94
CA VAL A 53 -0.26 4.09 -0.28
C VAL A 53 -1.52 3.31 0.04
N ILE A 54 -2.57 3.55 -0.76
CA ILE A 54 -3.90 2.96 -0.59
C ILE A 54 -4.13 1.94 -1.70
N VAL A 55 -4.37 0.68 -1.31
CA VAL A 55 -4.91 -0.35 -2.19
C VAL A 55 -6.42 -0.23 -2.18
N ASP A 56 -6.94 0.34 -3.26
CA ASP A 56 -8.37 0.57 -3.44
C ASP A 56 -9.09 -0.68 -3.93
N ALA A 57 -8.49 -1.37 -4.90
CA ALA A 57 -9.08 -2.55 -5.52
C ALA A 57 -8.01 -3.45 -6.13
N ILE A 58 -8.23 -4.76 -6.02
CA ILE A 58 -7.55 -5.76 -6.81
C ILE A 58 -8.58 -6.76 -7.34
N LYS A 59 -8.54 -7.04 -8.64
CA LYS A 59 -9.43 -8.00 -9.29
C LYS A 59 -8.61 -8.89 -10.21
N VAL A 60 -8.99 -10.16 -10.28
CA VAL A 60 -8.39 -11.13 -11.19
C VAL A 60 -9.48 -11.65 -12.11
N ASP A 61 -9.19 -11.66 -13.42
CA ASP A 61 -10.08 -12.19 -14.44
C ASP A 61 -10.53 -13.59 -14.08
N ARG A 62 -11.80 -13.89 -14.38
CA ARG A 62 -12.43 -15.15 -13.95
C ARG A 62 -11.65 -16.38 -14.42
N SER A 63 -11.12 -16.36 -15.63
CA SER A 63 -10.31 -17.43 -16.23
C SER A 63 -8.94 -17.62 -15.54
N ALA A 64 -8.41 -16.58 -14.89
CA ALA A 64 -7.10 -16.56 -14.25
C ALA A 64 -7.15 -16.69 -12.71
N ARG A 65 -8.35 -16.86 -12.13
CA ARG A 65 -8.53 -17.04 -10.68
C ARG A 65 -7.91 -18.36 -10.20
N LYS A 66 -7.65 -18.42 -8.88
CA LYS A 66 -7.04 -19.56 -8.17
C LYS A 66 -5.58 -19.87 -8.56
N GLN A 67 -4.94 -19.00 -9.34
CA GLN A 67 -3.52 -19.12 -9.71
C GLN A 67 -2.59 -18.31 -8.80
N GLY A 68 -3.12 -17.68 -7.74
CA GLY A 68 -2.31 -16.88 -6.82
C GLY A 68 -1.90 -15.50 -7.35
N LEU A 69 -2.41 -15.03 -8.50
CA LEU A 69 -2.02 -13.75 -9.10
C LEU A 69 -2.23 -12.55 -8.17
N ALA A 70 -3.39 -12.46 -7.52
CA ALA A 70 -3.64 -11.38 -6.54
C ALA A 70 -2.64 -11.40 -5.39
N ARG A 71 -2.23 -12.60 -4.95
CA ARG A 71 -1.20 -12.74 -3.90
C ARG A 71 0.14 -12.26 -4.41
N ALA A 72 0.56 -12.69 -5.60
CA ALA A 72 1.83 -12.27 -6.21
C ALA A 72 1.92 -10.73 -6.31
N VAL A 73 0.90 -10.09 -6.88
CA VAL A 73 0.84 -8.63 -7.04
C VAL A 73 0.89 -7.90 -5.69
N LEU A 74 0.15 -8.37 -4.68
CA LEU A 74 0.15 -7.73 -3.36
C LEU A 74 1.46 -7.94 -2.59
N THR A 75 2.09 -9.11 -2.72
CA THR A 75 3.42 -9.36 -2.16
C THR A 75 4.45 -8.44 -2.79
N GLU A 76 4.41 -8.26 -4.11
CA GLU A 76 5.30 -7.35 -4.81
C GLU A 76 5.07 -5.89 -4.40
N LEU A 77 3.81 -5.46 -4.30
CA LEU A 77 3.45 -4.13 -3.81
C LEU A 77 4.00 -3.88 -2.39
N CYS A 78 3.90 -4.87 -1.50
CA CYS A 78 4.46 -4.78 -0.15
C CYS A 78 5.98 -4.60 -0.19
N ALA A 79 6.67 -5.37 -1.03
CA ALA A 79 8.12 -5.26 -1.19
C ALA A 79 8.54 -3.90 -1.75
N GLN A 80 7.81 -3.34 -2.71
CA GLN A 80 8.09 -2.00 -3.21
C GLN A 80 7.83 -0.94 -2.13
N ALA A 81 6.70 -1.00 -1.44
CA ALA A 81 6.42 -0.08 -0.34
C ALA A 81 7.49 -0.15 0.76
N ASP A 82 8.01 -1.33 1.09
CA ASP A 82 9.12 -1.49 2.04
C ASP A 82 10.41 -0.81 1.56
N ARG A 83 10.78 -0.97 0.29
CA ARG A 83 11.97 -0.31 -0.30
C ARG A 83 11.88 1.20 -0.28
N HIS A 84 10.69 1.73 -0.54
CA HIS A 84 10.43 3.17 -0.52
C HIS A 84 10.11 3.69 0.89
N GLY A 85 9.96 2.79 1.86
CA GLY A 85 9.63 3.15 3.22
C GLY A 85 8.21 3.68 3.40
N ASP A 86 7.30 3.37 2.48
CA ASP A 86 5.92 3.83 2.46
C ASP A 86 5.02 2.92 3.30
N THR A 87 4.02 3.51 3.95
CA THR A 87 3.00 2.75 4.68
C THR A 87 1.89 2.35 3.73
N LEU A 88 1.48 1.08 3.77
CA LEU A 88 0.35 0.60 2.99
C LEU A 88 -0.92 0.60 3.83
N SER A 89 -2.03 0.92 3.18
CA SER A 89 -3.37 0.63 3.66
C SER A 89 -4.14 -0.16 2.62
N ALA A 90 -4.94 -1.10 3.08
CA ALA A 90 -5.85 -1.86 2.26
C ALA A 90 -7.18 -1.93 2.99
N THR A 91 -8.25 -1.51 2.33
CA THR A 91 -9.60 -1.69 2.87
C THR A 91 -10.21 -2.90 2.15
N PRO A 92 -10.60 -3.98 2.86
CA PRO A 92 -11.48 -5.01 2.33
C PRO A 92 -12.67 -4.28 1.72
N ASN A 93 -12.80 -4.37 0.40
CA ASN A 93 -13.60 -3.44 -0.37
C ASN A 93 -15.02 -3.24 0.23
N PRO A 94 -15.48 -2.01 0.47
CA PRO A 94 -16.91 -1.76 0.61
C PRO A 94 -17.55 -2.12 -0.73
N VAL A 95 -18.53 -3.01 -0.72
CA VAL A 95 -19.29 -3.39 -1.92
C VAL A 95 -19.73 -2.13 -2.67
N ARG A 96 -19.02 -1.75 -3.73
CA ARG A 96 -19.57 -0.83 -4.74
C ARG A 96 -20.60 -1.67 -5.49
N GLN A 97 -21.86 -1.22 -5.42
CA GLN A 97 -23.03 -1.97 -5.91
C GLN A 97 -22.74 -2.62 -7.27
N GLY A 98 -22.83 -3.95 -7.32
CA GLY A 98 -22.72 -4.74 -8.54
C GLY A 98 -21.36 -5.38 -8.87
N GLU A 99 -20.30 -5.12 -8.09
CA GLU A 99 -18.98 -5.71 -8.37
C GLU A 99 -18.67 -6.94 -7.49
N TRP A 100 -18.25 -8.04 -8.12
CA TRP A 100 -17.77 -9.24 -7.41
C TRP A 100 -16.46 -8.94 -6.67
N THR A 101 -16.48 -9.05 -5.34
CA THR A 101 -15.30 -8.92 -4.49
C THR A 101 -14.90 -10.26 -3.88
N ALA A 102 -13.66 -10.37 -3.40
CA ALA A 102 -13.29 -11.46 -2.52
C ALA A 102 -14.15 -11.42 -1.24
N ASP A 103 -14.37 -12.59 -0.63
CA ASP A 103 -14.99 -12.68 0.69
C ASP A 103 -14.20 -11.80 1.68
N PRO A 104 -14.84 -10.84 2.38
CA PRO A 104 -14.15 -9.89 3.24
C PRO A 104 -13.33 -10.55 4.34
N ARG A 105 -13.79 -11.68 4.90
CA ARG A 105 -13.07 -12.41 5.96
C ARG A 105 -11.84 -13.10 5.40
N ARG A 106 -11.96 -13.72 4.23
CA ARG A 106 -10.83 -14.34 3.54
C ARG A 106 -9.78 -13.31 3.16
N TRP A 107 -10.21 -12.15 2.68
CA TRP A 107 -9.32 -11.03 2.36
C TRP A 107 -8.62 -10.48 3.60
N ALA A 108 -9.36 -10.19 4.67
CA ALA A 108 -8.78 -9.72 5.94
C ALA A 108 -7.78 -10.73 6.53
N ARG A 109 -8.13 -12.03 6.51
CA ARG A 109 -7.21 -13.09 6.94
C ARG A 109 -5.94 -13.09 6.10
N PHE A 110 -6.06 -13.10 4.78
CA PHE A 110 -4.90 -13.07 3.88
C PHE A 110 -3.98 -11.87 4.16
N LEU A 111 -4.53 -10.66 4.25
CA LEU A 111 -3.75 -9.46 4.56
C LEU A 111 -3.02 -9.57 5.91
N THR A 112 -3.71 -10.01 6.95
CA THR A 112 -3.17 -10.05 8.31
C THR A 112 -2.18 -11.19 8.53
N THR A 113 -2.48 -12.40 8.03
CA THR A 113 -1.67 -13.59 8.29
C THR A 113 -0.51 -13.76 7.33
N GLU A 114 -0.64 -13.30 6.08
CA GLU A 114 0.37 -13.56 5.04
C GLU A 114 1.19 -12.33 4.66
N LEU A 115 0.60 -11.14 4.73
CA LEU A 115 1.25 -9.90 4.31
C LEU A 115 1.65 -8.99 5.48
N GLY A 116 1.35 -9.37 6.72
CA GLY A 116 1.75 -8.61 7.91
C GLY A 116 0.97 -7.31 8.11
N PHE A 117 -0.22 -7.18 7.53
CA PHE A 117 -1.10 -6.06 7.85
C PHE A 117 -1.68 -6.20 9.26
N VAL A 118 -1.97 -5.06 9.88
CA VAL A 118 -2.68 -4.96 11.16
C VAL A 118 -4.03 -4.32 10.91
N SER A 119 -5.10 -4.97 11.37
CA SER A 119 -6.45 -4.40 11.27
C SER A 119 -6.55 -3.13 12.12
N ASN A 120 -7.18 -2.09 11.57
CA ASN A 120 -7.49 -0.88 12.31
C ASN A 120 -8.59 -1.15 13.34
N ARG A 121 -8.20 -1.64 14.53
CA ARG A 121 -9.11 -1.76 15.66
C ARG A 121 -9.30 -0.38 16.27
N SER A 122 -10.17 0.44 15.70
CA SER A 122 -10.59 1.64 16.40
C SER A 122 -11.23 1.19 17.73
N ARG A 123 -10.70 1.72 18.84
CA ARG A 123 -11.33 1.53 20.15
C ARG A 123 -12.62 2.34 20.12
N ARG A 124 -13.77 1.65 20.17
CA ARG A 124 -15.14 2.19 20.32
C ARG A 124 -15.72 2.79 19.04
N GLY A 125 -16.75 2.11 18.52
CA GLY A 125 -17.50 2.47 17.32
C GLY A 125 -18.06 3.90 17.30
N ARG A 126 -17.32 4.82 16.70
CA ARG A 126 -17.84 6.14 16.28
C ARG A 126 -17.59 6.47 14.81
N ASP A 127 -16.63 5.85 14.12
CA ASP A 127 -16.37 6.12 12.71
C ASP A 127 -16.67 4.90 11.84
N TYR A 128 -17.85 4.89 11.22
CA TYR A 128 -18.45 3.74 10.54
C TYR A 128 -17.77 3.30 9.21
N SER A 129 -16.68 3.95 8.76
CA SER A 129 -16.00 3.59 7.50
C SER A 129 -14.51 3.23 7.62
N ILE A 130 -13.90 3.47 8.80
CA ILE A 130 -12.44 3.35 8.99
C ILE A 130 -12.05 2.03 9.70
N ASN A 131 -13.03 1.31 10.23
CA ASN A 131 -12.84 0.09 11.04
C ASN A 131 -12.45 -1.14 10.22
N GLU A 132 -12.64 -1.08 8.91
CA GLU A 132 -12.29 -2.18 8.00
C GLU A 132 -10.93 -1.96 7.35
N THR A 133 -10.33 -0.77 7.43
CA THR A 133 -9.00 -0.54 6.86
C THR A 133 -7.95 -1.33 7.62
N HIS A 134 -7.03 -1.94 6.88
CA HIS A 134 -5.86 -2.63 7.39
C HIS A 134 -4.64 -1.83 7.00
N TYR A 135 -3.65 -1.73 7.89
CA TYR A 135 -2.42 -1.00 7.62
C TYR A 135 -1.21 -1.89 7.78
N ARG A 136 -0.19 -1.63 6.97
CA ARG A 136 1.10 -2.29 7.06
C ARG A 136 2.17 -1.21 7.04
N ARG A 137 2.89 -1.09 8.14
CA ARG A 137 4.09 -0.24 8.19
C ARG A 137 5.18 -0.87 7.30
N PRO A 138 6.07 -0.06 6.71
CA PRO A 138 7.22 -0.60 6.01
C PRO A 138 7.99 -1.49 6.97
N THR A 139 8.22 -2.74 6.57
CA THR A 139 9.14 -3.61 7.30
C THR A 139 10.52 -3.23 6.79
N PRO A 140 11.48 -2.85 7.66
CA PRO A 140 12.85 -2.69 7.20
C PRO A 140 13.22 -4.02 6.52
N ALA A 141 13.57 -3.97 5.23
CA ALA A 141 14.10 -5.13 4.53
C ALA A 141 15.12 -5.72 5.49
N ALA A 142 14.88 -6.95 5.95
CA ALA A 142 15.68 -7.56 7.00
C ALA A 142 17.12 -7.33 6.57
N THR A 143 17.82 -6.43 7.26
CA THR A 143 19.23 -6.22 7.05
C THR A 143 19.80 -7.61 7.09
N GLU A 144 20.49 -8.03 6.03
CA GLU A 144 21.14 -9.33 5.92
C GLU A 144 22.00 -9.51 7.19
N ALA A 145 21.40 -10.03 8.23
CA ALA A 145 21.95 -10.09 9.57
C ALA A 145 22.33 -11.55 9.78
N GLY A 146 23.57 -11.85 9.43
CA GLY A 146 24.25 -13.08 9.82
C GLY A 146 24.47 -14.07 8.68
N GLN A 147 25.43 -13.75 7.80
CA GLN A 147 26.48 -14.73 7.50
C GLN A 147 27.62 -14.50 8.48
#